data_AF-A0AAU4BJX2-F1
#
_entry.id   AF-A0AAU4BJX2-F1
#
_cell.length_a   1.000
_cell.length_b   1.000
_cell.length_c   1.000
_cell.angle_alpha   90.00
_cell.angle_beta   90.00
_cell.angle_gamma   90.00
#
_symmetry.space_group_name_H-M   'P 1'
#
loop_
_entity.id
_entity.type
_entity.pdbx_description
1 polymer ?
#
loop_
_entity_poly.entity_id
_entity_poly.type
_entity_poly.pdbx_seq_one_letter_code
_entity_poly.pdbx_strand_id
1 'polypeptide(L)'
;MTTDDAPDRDPDVQREIDVAVRELARRLAGWAGGMQNPEAFAREFFNDMLAAQTWRPIPKPAPLRAPGTGTGPPDEFFTLTENIRRKPR
;
A
#
# COMPACT_ATOMS: atom_id res chain seq x y z
N MET A 1 37.74 2.86 -4.91
CA MET A 1 36.93 1.90 -5.67
C MET A 1 35.93 1.30 -4.70
N THR A 2 34.74 1.90 -4.63
CA THR A 2 33.58 1.34 -3.94
C THR A 2 32.38 1.86 -4.72
N THR A 3 31.94 1.08 -5.71
CA THR A 3 30.69 1.36 -6.41
C THR A 3 29.59 0.99 -5.43
N ASP A 4 28.87 2.01 -4.96
CA ASP A 4 27.62 1.89 -4.22
C ASP A 4 26.60 1.23 -5.16
N ASP A 5 26.61 -0.09 -5.19
CA ASP A 5 25.71 -0.90 -6.03
C ASP A 5 24.33 -0.87 -5.37
N ALA A 6 23.64 0.26 -5.49
CA ALA A 6 22.21 0.29 -5.26
C ALA A 6 21.60 -0.78 -6.18
N PRO A 7 20.84 -1.76 -5.65
CA PRO A 7 20.32 -2.85 -6.47
C PRO A 7 19.54 -2.23 -7.64
N ASP A 8 19.69 -2.81 -8.83
CA ASP A 8 19.02 -2.35 -10.06
C ASP A 8 17.51 -2.27 -9.81
N ARG A 9 17.03 -1.06 -9.51
CA ARG A 9 15.68 -0.76 -9.04
C ARG A 9 14.97 0.00 -10.16
N ASP A 10 13.69 -0.30 -10.31
CA ASP A 10 12.80 0.46 -11.18
C ASP A 10 12.93 1.97 -10.89
N PRO A 11 13.11 2.83 -11.92
CA PRO A 11 13.35 4.26 -11.74
C PRO A 11 12.20 4.99 -11.04
N ASP A 12 10.97 4.50 -11.17
CA ASP A 12 9.82 5.08 -10.46
C ASP A 12 9.85 4.68 -8.98
N VAL A 13 10.21 3.43 -8.66
CA VAL A 13 10.42 2.98 -7.27
C VAL A 13 11.55 3.78 -6.61
N GLN A 14 12.63 4.03 -7.35
CA GLN A 14 13.76 4.81 -6.84
C GLN A 14 13.36 6.27 -6.56
N ARG A 15 12.50 6.86 -7.40
CA ARG A 15 11.95 8.21 -7.18
C ARG A 15 11.08 8.27 -5.91
N GLU A 16 10.22 7.28 -5.69
CA GLU A 16 9.38 7.22 -4.49
C GLU A 16 10.22 7.03 -3.22
N ILE A 17 11.29 6.23 -3.28
CA ILE A 17 12.25 6.09 -2.17
C ILE A 17 12.91 7.44 -1.87
N ASP A 18 13.35 8.18 -2.89
CA ASP A 18 13.98 9.49 -2.68
C ASP A 18 13.03 10.50 -2.04
N VAL A 19 11.75 10.49 -2.41
CA VAL A 19 10.72 11.30 -1.76
C VAL A 19 10.54 10.90 -0.30
N ALA A 20 10.47 9.60 -0.01
CA ALA A 20 10.30 9.08 1.34
C ALA A 20 11.51 9.41 2.25
N VAL A 21 12.72 9.31 1.72
CA VAL A 21 13.97 9.71 2.40
C VAL A 21 13.93 11.19 2.79
N ARG A 22 13.56 12.07 1.86
CA ARG A 22 13.49 13.52 2.11
C ARG A 22 12.44 13.87 3.17
N GLU A 23 11.27 13.25 3.10
CA GLU A 23 10.21 13.49 4.09
C GLU A 23 10.62 12.99 5.49
N LEU A 24 11.25 11.82 5.58
CA LEU A 24 11.77 11.30 6.84
C LEU A 24 12.88 12.20 7.40
N ALA A 25 13.83 12.62 6.56
CA ALA A 25 14.91 13.51 6.96
C ALA A 25 14.38 14.86 7.49
N ARG A 26 13.37 15.44 6.84
CA ARG A 26 12.72 16.68 7.30
C ARG A 26 12.08 16.51 8.68
N ARG A 27 11.39 15.39 8.92
CA ARG A 27 10.76 15.10 10.22
C ARG A 27 11.81 14.90 11.31
N LEU A 28 12.91 14.21 10.99
CA LEU A 28 14.03 13.98 11.91
C LEU A 28 14.78 15.27 12.26
N ALA A 29 14.99 16.14 11.28
CA ALA A 29 15.58 17.46 11.50
C ALA A 29 14.75 18.32 12.48
N GLY A 30 13.42 18.16 12.48
CA GLY A 30 12.54 18.84 13.44
C GLY A 30 12.55 18.23 14.85
N TRP A 31 12.91 16.94 14.98
CA TRP A 31 12.95 16.23 16.26
C TRP A 31 14.30 16.33 16.97
N ALA A 32 15.39 16.40 16.20
CA ALA A 32 16.74 16.38 16.72
C ALA A 32 17.46 17.68 16.33
N GLY A 33 17.43 18.68 17.22
CA GLY A 33 18.37 19.81 17.20
C GLY A 33 19.80 19.35 17.49
N GLY A 34 20.32 18.41 16.69
CA GLY A 34 21.58 17.72 16.92
C GLY A 34 21.88 16.53 15.99
N MET A 35 20.95 16.10 15.12
CA MET A 35 21.27 15.07 14.13
C MET A 35 22.10 15.69 12.99
N GLN A 36 23.39 15.32 12.92
CA GLN A 36 24.32 15.89 11.93
C GLN A 36 23.95 15.56 10.48
N ASN A 37 23.33 14.41 10.22
CA ASN A 37 23.00 13.98 8.87
C ASN A 37 21.70 13.14 8.81
N PRO A 38 20.53 13.78 8.90
CA PRO A 38 19.24 13.09 8.88
C PRO A 38 18.92 12.42 7.54
N GLU A 39 19.47 12.93 6.43
CA GLU A 39 19.26 12.36 5.10
C GLU A 39 20.00 11.04 4.92
N ALA A 40 21.27 10.97 5.37
CA ALA A 40 22.03 9.72 5.36
C ALA A 40 21.37 8.65 6.23
N PHE A 41 20.92 9.02 7.44
CA PHE A 41 20.19 8.09 8.30
C PHE A 41 18.91 7.56 7.64
N ALA A 42 18.11 8.45 7.05
CA ALA A 42 16.87 8.06 6.38
C ALA A 42 17.15 7.10 5.21
N ARG A 43 18.22 7.36 4.45
CA ARG A 43 18.60 6.51 3.32
C ARG A 43 19.01 5.11 3.73
N GLU A 44 19.85 4.99 4.75
CA GLU A 44 20.23 3.71 5.35
C GLU A 44 19.01 2.95 5.88
N PHE A 45 18.11 3.64 6.60
CA PHE A 45 16.87 3.05 7.11
C PHE A 45 16.01 2.43 6.01
N PHE A 46 15.78 3.15 4.90
CA PHE A 46 15.02 2.61 3.78
C PHE A 46 15.74 1.48 3.07
N ASN A 47 17.06 1.54 2.93
CA ASN A 47 17.85 0.46 2.32
C ASN A 47 17.77 -0.83 3.15
N ASP A 48 17.95 -0.76 4.47
CA ASP A 48 17.81 -1.90 5.38
C ASP A 48 16.40 -2.48 5.34
N MET A 49 15.39 -1.62 5.38
CA MET A 49 14.00 -2.04 5.33
C MET A 49 13.64 -2.73 4.01
N LEU A 50 14.20 -2.28 2.88
CA LEU A 50 14.00 -2.92 1.58
C LEU A 50 14.79 -4.23 1.45
N ALA A 51 16.03 -4.26 1.96
CA ALA A 51 16.87 -5.46 1.97
C ALA A 51 16.25 -6.59 2.82
N ALA A 52 15.55 -6.24 3.91
CA ALA A 52 14.85 -7.18 4.77
C ALA A 52 13.58 -7.82 4.15
N GLN A 53 13.24 -7.52 2.89
CA GLN A 53 12.01 -7.99 2.21
C GLN A 53 10.70 -7.73 2.99
N THR A 54 10.69 -6.78 3.93
CA THR A 54 9.48 -6.43 4.71
C THR A 54 8.40 -5.80 3.84
N TRP A 55 8.74 -5.38 2.62
CA TRP A 55 7.81 -4.89 1.61
C TRP A 55 7.41 -6.03 0.68
N ARG A 56 6.49 -6.89 1.14
CA ARG A 56 5.68 -7.65 0.18
C ARG A 56 4.79 -6.65 -0.54
N PRO A 57 4.86 -6.53 -1.88
CA PRO A 57 3.93 -5.68 -2.61
C PRO A 57 2.51 -6.15 -2.28
N ILE A 58 1.72 -5.28 -1.65
CA ILE A 58 0.29 -5.55 -1.47
C ILE A 58 -0.30 -5.50 -2.87
N PRO A 59 -0.84 -6.62 -3.39
CA PRO A 59 -1.42 -6.60 -4.72
C PRO A 59 -2.49 -5.51 -4.78
N LYS A 60 -2.45 -4.70 -5.84
CA LYS A 60 -3.43 -3.66 -6.09
C LYS A 60 -4.83 -4.27 -5.92
N PRO A 61 -5.68 -3.74 -5.03
CA PRO A 61 -7.02 -4.29 -4.85
C PRO A 61 -7.73 -4.31 -6.20
N ALA A 62 -8.40 -5.42 -6.50
CA ALA A 62 -9.19 -5.52 -7.71
C ALA A 62 -10.15 -4.32 -7.77
N PRO A 63 -10.35 -3.71 -8.96
CA PRO A 63 -11.26 -2.57 -9.07
C PRO A 63 -12.61 -2.97 -8.48
N LEU A 64 -13.08 -2.19 -7.50
CA LEU A 64 -14.39 -2.37 -6.91
C LEU A 64 -15.42 -2.34 -8.04
N ARG A 65 -16.11 -3.46 -8.26
CA ARG A 65 -17.23 -3.48 -9.20
C ARG A 65 -18.25 -2.44 -8.76
N ALA A 66 -18.65 -1.57 -9.67
CA ALA A 66 -19.67 -0.57 -9.38
C ALA A 66 -20.94 -1.25 -8.84
N PRO A 67 -21.55 -0.70 -7.77
CA PRO A 67 -22.82 -1.20 -7.27
C PRO A 67 -23.85 -1.19 -8.41
N GLY A 68 -24.48 -2.33 -8.68
CA GLY A 68 -25.45 -2.50 -9.77
C GLY A 68 -25.05 -3.47 -10.90
N THR A 69 -23.85 -4.05 -10.87
CA THR A 69 -23.41 -5.07 -11.86
C THR A 69 -23.53 -6.51 -11.36
N GLY A 70 -24.20 -6.72 -10.23
CA GLY A 70 -24.55 -8.07 -9.77
C GLY A 70 -25.67 -8.64 -10.63
N THR A 71 -25.50 -9.88 -11.10
CA THR A 71 -26.63 -10.68 -11.59
C THR A 71 -27.73 -10.64 -10.54
N GLY A 72 -28.95 -10.29 -10.95
CA GLY A 72 -30.10 -10.23 -10.04
C GLY A 72 -30.23 -11.52 -9.23
N PRO A 73 -30.84 -11.46 -8.04
CA PRO A 73 -30.97 -12.64 -7.19
C PRO A 73 -31.66 -13.77 -7.97
N PRO A 74 -31.21 -15.02 -7.82
CA PRO A 74 -31.76 -16.17 -8.56
C PRO A 74 -33.27 -16.29 -8.32
N ASP A 75 -34.01 -16.87 -9.27
CA ASP A 75 -35.48 -17.03 -9.20
C ASP A 75 -35.95 -17.75 -7.92
N GLU A 76 -35.09 -18.56 -7.31
CA GLU A 76 -35.29 -19.18 -6.00
C GLU A 76 -35.50 -18.16 -4.86
N PHE A 77 -34.83 -17.01 -4.92
CA PHE A 77 -34.98 -15.91 -3.97
C PHE A 77 -36.35 -15.24 -4.08
N PHE A 78 -36.85 -15.05 -5.32
CA PHE A 78 -38.20 -14.55 -5.56
C PHE A 78 -39.27 -15.53 -5.09
N THR A 79 -39.04 -16.83 -5.30
CA THR A 79 -39.93 -17.89 -4.82
C THR A 79 -39.96 -17.94 -3.28
N LEU A 80 -38.81 -17.81 -2.63
CA LEU A 80 -38.71 -17.78 -1.17
C LEU A 80 -39.42 -16.55 -0.57
N THR A 81 -39.22 -15.37 -1.17
CA THR A 81 -39.85 -14.13 -0.69
C THR A 81 -41.36 -14.14 -0.87
N GLU A 82 -41.88 -14.67 -1.99
CA GLU A 82 -43.32 -14.87 -2.17
C GLU A 82 -43.90 -15.88 -1.16
N ASN A 83 -43.19 -16.96 -0.86
CA ASN A 83 -43.63 -17.93 0.15
C ASN A 83 -43.66 -17.35 1.56
N ILE A 84 -42.71 -16.48 1.92
CA ILE A 84 -42.72 -15.77 3.21
C ILE A 84 -43.90 -14.78 3.24
N ARG A 85 -44.15 -14.04 2.16
CA ARG A 85 -45.25 -13.09 2.06
C ARG A 85 -46.62 -13.74 2.17
N ARG A 86 -46.75 -14.98 1.68
CA ARG A 86 -48.00 -15.75 1.68
C ARG A 86 -48.27 -16.53 2.98
N LYS A 87 -47.31 -16.61 3.90
CA LYS A 87 -47.57 -17.22 5.21
C LYS A 87 -48.45 -16.28 6.06
N PRO A 88 -49.65 -16.70 6.48
CA PRO A 88 -50.38 -15.98 7.52
C PRO A 88 -49.57 -16.05 8.82
N ARG A 89 -49.59 -14.94 9.59
CA ARG A 89 -48.95 -14.84 10.90
C ARG A 89 -49.50 -15.86 11.88
#